data_AF-A0A7S1B710-F1
#
_entry.id   AF-A0A7S1B710-F1
#
_cell.length_a   1.000
_cell.length_b   1.000
_cell.length_c   1.000
_cell.angle_alpha   90.00
_cell.angle_beta   90.00
_cell.angle_gamma   90.00
#
_symmetry.space_group_name_H-M   'P 1'
#
loop_
_entity.id
_entity.type
_entity.pdbx_description
1 polymer ?
#
loop_
_entity_poly.entity_id
_entity_poly.type
_entity_poly.pdbx_seq_one_letter_code
_entity_poly.pdbx_strand_id
1 'polypeptide(L)'
;SYSMTKKILSSVSGEEKNNHEPFVMSFTSQNTSVLDRVTCNQKHLCPCCGTCLSEWGTIHTINARKGLCPVCGTFERQRAVCYDFIVAPPKSLTKKGAAVAYFGPHIEHTKLLRSATPAMHLQEFDYFAQGYRNSPTTVHADVQDIPLSDESFDGIIILHVLEHVPNLDKAISEMSRVIKSGGFIHHETPCYYDLDSLTESPLKNGLKPPSNFFGEVQDCEKYRKEDRKGICRQHDHLFGYTCNYLKKAFENHKFDCSYPDITQDIADRYGVVPQINRFRCIKKWNDSLNFKKLYWTQLHEKAQEAAKLLGFDESLWDNDSTVPIFSMPFESLGAEMKSAVNYLGLESYFEEARQNQE
;
A
#
# COMPACT_ATOMS: atom_id res chain seq x y z
N SER A 1 -8.19 28.22 26.53
CA SER A 1 -9.63 28.50 26.74
C SER A 1 -10.35 28.39 25.42
N TYR A 2 -11.39 27.57 25.40
CA TYR A 2 -12.42 27.50 24.37
C TYR A 2 -12.98 28.89 24.03
N SER A 3 -13.20 29.22 22.75
CA SER A 3 -14.35 30.02 22.24
C SER A 3 -14.02 30.65 20.88
N MET A 4 -14.63 30.13 19.80
CA MET A 4 -15.63 30.87 19.00
C MET A 4 -15.92 30.13 17.69
N THR A 5 -16.96 29.29 17.74
CA THR A 5 -17.67 28.74 16.59
C THR A 5 -19.01 29.47 16.47
N LYS A 6 -19.35 30.00 15.28
CA LYS A 6 -20.70 30.06 14.65
C LYS A 6 -20.92 31.30 13.77
N LYS A 7 -21.80 31.11 12.77
CA LYS A 7 -22.21 31.98 11.64
C LYS A 7 -21.26 31.78 10.46
N ILE A 8 -21.67 31.19 9.33
CA ILE A 8 -22.86 31.48 8.55
C ILE A 8 -23.33 30.18 7.85
N LEU A 9 -24.54 29.71 8.20
CA LEU A 9 -25.32 28.73 7.43
C LEU A 9 -26.78 29.21 7.51
N SER A 10 -27.24 29.94 6.49
CA SER A 10 -28.65 30.24 6.26
C SER A 10 -28.84 30.74 4.82
N SER A 11 -29.84 30.21 4.13
CA SER A 11 -30.16 30.30 2.68
C SER A 11 -29.38 29.25 1.87
N VAL A 12 -29.99 28.26 1.23
CA VAL A 12 -31.23 28.25 0.47
C VAL A 12 -31.98 26.93 0.68
N SER A 13 -33.24 27.05 1.11
CA SER A 13 -34.25 25.99 1.13
C SER A 13 -34.94 25.90 -0.23
N GLY A 14 -34.93 24.72 -0.84
CA GLY A 14 -35.76 24.36 -1.99
C GLY A 14 -35.96 22.85 -1.98
N GLU A 15 -37.10 22.42 -1.43
CA GLU A 15 -37.49 21.02 -1.27
C GLU A 15 -37.85 20.39 -2.62
N GLU A 16 -37.20 19.27 -2.97
CA GLU A 16 -37.84 18.17 -3.71
C GLU A 16 -37.74 16.91 -2.84
N LYS A 17 -38.91 16.42 -2.41
CA LYS A 17 -39.05 15.27 -1.52
C LYS A 17 -38.85 13.98 -2.31
N ASN A 18 -37.70 13.34 -2.15
CA ASN A 18 -37.53 11.92 -2.45
C ASN A 18 -37.43 11.13 -1.12
N ASN A 19 -38.42 10.26 -0.90
CA ASN A 19 -38.54 9.39 0.27
C ASN A 19 -37.52 8.25 0.25
N HIS A 20 -36.25 8.55 0.52
CA HIS A 20 -35.30 7.57 1.03
C HIS A 20 -34.75 8.10 2.34
N GLU A 21 -35.24 7.54 3.46
CA GLU A 21 -34.62 7.80 4.77
C GLU A 21 -33.16 7.36 4.72
N PRO A 22 -32.19 8.25 4.98
CA PRO A 22 -30.81 7.85 5.15
C PRO A 22 -30.70 7.08 6.47
N PHE A 23 -30.26 5.83 6.40
CA PHE A 23 -29.95 5.02 7.58
C PHE A 23 -28.84 5.71 8.38
N VAL A 24 -29.19 6.41 9.45
CA VAL A 24 -28.26 7.06 10.37
C VAL A 24 -27.70 5.98 11.29
N MET A 25 -26.49 5.48 11.01
CA MET A 25 -25.74 4.66 11.96
C MET A 25 -25.24 5.52 13.11
N SER A 26 -25.61 5.18 14.35
CA SER A 26 -25.02 5.79 15.54
C SER A 26 -23.56 5.34 15.70
N PHE A 27 -22.63 6.28 15.74
CA PHE A 27 -21.21 6.01 15.95
C PHE A 27 -20.94 5.74 17.43
N THR A 28 -20.61 4.50 17.78
CA THR A 28 -19.91 4.19 19.02
C THR A 28 -18.41 4.06 18.73
N SER A 29 -17.61 4.85 19.47
CA SER A 29 -16.17 4.97 19.33
C SER A 29 -15.45 3.74 19.89
N GLN A 30 -15.31 2.70 19.09
CA GLN A 30 -14.36 1.62 19.35
C GLN A 30 -13.68 1.24 18.02
N ASN A 31 -12.35 1.24 18.05
CA ASN A 31 -11.42 0.90 16.97
C ASN A 31 -11.64 -0.54 16.50
N THR A 32 -12.62 -0.75 15.63
CA THR A 32 -12.82 -2.02 14.94
C THR A 32 -12.87 -1.72 13.45
N SER A 33 -12.15 -2.51 12.67
CA SER A 33 -12.14 -2.43 11.21
C SER A 33 -13.57 -2.54 10.68
N VAL A 34 -13.83 -2.08 9.45
CA VAL A 34 -15.16 -2.23 8.80
C VAL A 34 -15.64 -3.68 8.80
N LEU A 35 -14.73 -4.65 8.84
CA LEU A 35 -15.02 -6.08 8.74
C LEU A 35 -15.34 -6.75 10.07
N ASP A 36 -14.84 -6.23 11.19
CA ASP A 36 -15.17 -6.71 12.53
C ASP A 36 -16.66 -6.56 12.86
N ARG A 37 -17.39 -5.80 12.03
CA ARG A 37 -18.82 -5.48 12.19
C ARG A 37 -19.72 -6.20 11.18
N VAL A 38 -19.19 -7.02 10.27
CA VAL A 38 -19.97 -7.60 9.17
C VAL A 38 -19.98 -9.14 9.24
N THR A 39 -21.05 -9.71 9.77
CA THR A 39 -21.42 -11.11 9.51
C THR A 39 -22.05 -11.19 8.12
N CYS A 40 -21.29 -11.72 7.14
CA CYS A 40 -21.74 -11.81 5.76
C CYS A 40 -22.10 -13.24 5.36
N ASN A 41 -23.40 -13.50 5.18
CA ASN A 41 -23.92 -14.78 4.67
C ASN A 41 -24.14 -14.77 3.15
N GLN A 42 -23.86 -13.65 2.49
CA GLN A 42 -23.96 -13.53 1.03
C GLN A 42 -22.66 -13.99 0.35
N LYS A 43 -22.77 -14.34 -0.94
CA LYS A 43 -21.62 -14.82 -1.74
C LYS A 43 -20.50 -13.79 -1.82
N HIS A 44 -20.84 -12.50 -1.88
CA HIS A 44 -19.87 -11.44 -2.06
C HIS A 44 -19.87 -10.46 -0.88
N LEU A 45 -18.69 -9.96 -0.54
CA LEU A 45 -18.46 -8.94 0.48
C LEU A 45 -17.56 -7.86 -0.11
N CYS A 46 -18.05 -6.62 -0.21
CA CYS A 46 -17.23 -5.52 -0.68
C CYS A 46 -16.20 -5.12 0.41
N PRO A 47 -14.88 -5.23 0.16
CA PRO A 47 -13.87 -4.90 1.15
C PRO A 47 -13.77 -3.41 1.46
N CYS A 48 -14.28 -2.54 0.58
CA CYS A 48 -14.23 -1.09 0.77
C CYS A 48 -15.35 -0.53 1.67
N CYS A 49 -16.57 -1.03 1.51
CA CYS A 49 -17.75 -0.50 2.21
C CYS A 49 -18.43 -1.50 3.14
N GLY A 50 -17.95 -2.75 3.19
CA GLY A 50 -18.51 -3.79 4.06
C GLY A 50 -19.87 -4.34 3.60
N THR A 51 -20.39 -3.95 2.44
CA THR A 51 -21.70 -4.42 1.97
C THR A 51 -21.64 -5.88 1.51
N CYS A 52 -22.59 -6.67 2.00
CA CYS A 52 -22.90 -8.01 1.51
C CYS A 52 -23.75 -7.97 0.24
N LEU A 53 -23.34 -8.69 -0.79
CA LEU A 53 -23.97 -8.68 -2.10
C LEU A 53 -24.24 -10.11 -2.58
N SER A 54 -25.42 -10.34 -3.14
CA SER A 54 -25.74 -11.59 -3.84
C SER A 54 -25.00 -11.69 -5.18
N GLU A 55 -24.77 -10.56 -5.84
CA GLU A 55 -24.00 -10.44 -7.08
C GLU A 55 -23.31 -9.07 -7.20
N TRP A 56 -22.25 -8.99 -8.02
CA TRP A 56 -21.66 -7.72 -8.41
C TRP A 56 -22.55 -6.97 -9.42
N GLY A 57 -22.52 -5.64 -9.37
CA GLY A 57 -23.14 -4.78 -10.36
C GLY A 57 -22.43 -4.82 -11.71
N THR A 58 -23.13 -4.39 -12.76
CA THR A 58 -22.59 -4.34 -14.13
C THR A 58 -21.81 -3.05 -14.36
N ILE A 59 -20.60 -3.17 -14.89
CA ILE A 59 -19.83 -2.07 -15.46
C ILE A 59 -20.31 -1.88 -16.90
N HIS A 60 -20.95 -0.76 -17.20
CA HIS A 60 -21.48 -0.45 -18.53
C HIS A 60 -20.40 0.16 -19.44
N THR A 61 -19.42 -0.64 -19.85
CA THR A 61 -18.48 -0.32 -20.94
C THR A 61 -18.82 -1.16 -22.18
N ILE A 62 -18.03 -1.02 -23.24
CA ILE A 62 -18.18 -1.79 -24.48
C ILE A 62 -18.13 -3.31 -24.23
N ASN A 63 -17.38 -3.72 -23.20
CA ASN A 63 -17.37 -5.09 -22.71
C ASN A 63 -18.07 -5.12 -21.35
N ALA A 64 -19.40 -5.04 -21.38
CA ALA A 64 -20.22 -5.06 -20.18
C ALA A 64 -19.87 -6.29 -19.33
N ARG A 65 -19.48 -6.06 -18.08
CA ARG A 65 -19.03 -7.12 -17.18
C ARG A 65 -19.46 -6.87 -15.74
N LYS A 66 -19.64 -7.94 -14.99
CA LYS A 66 -19.93 -7.89 -13.55
C LYS A 66 -18.65 -7.54 -12.80
N GLY A 67 -18.69 -6.50 -11.97
CA GLY A 67 -17.47 -5.94 -11.38
C GLY A 67 -17.62 -4.65 -10.60
N LEU A 68 -18.79 -4.03 -10.62
CA LEU A 68 -19.09 -2.81 -9.87
C LEU A 68 -19.67 -3.16 -8.49
N CYS A 69 -19.24 -2.49 -7.42
CA CYS A 69 -20.03 -2.50 -6.19
C CYS A 69 -21.24 -1.56 -6.36
N PRO A 70 -22.50 -2.04 -6.29
CA PRO A 70 -23.67 -1.18 -6.49
C PRO A 70 -23.90 -0.17 -5.37
N VAL A 71 -23.18 -0.29 -4.25
CA VAL A 71 -23.30 0.62 -3.10
C VAL A 71 -22.22 1.69 -3.11
N CYS A 72 -20.94 1.31 -3.15
CA CYS A 72 -19.84 2.28 -3.09
C CYS A 72 -19.22 2.63 -4.44
N GLY A 73 -19.69 2.01 -5.53
CA GLY A 73 -19.22 2.31 -6.89
C GLY A 73 -17.81 1.83 -7.22
N THR A 74 -17.15 1.07 -6.34
CA THR A 74 -15.78 0.60 -6.58
C THR A 74 -15.71 -0.48 -7.63
N PHE A 75 -14.60 -0.53 -8.35
CA PHE A 75 -14.20 -1.63 -9.25
C PHE A 75 -13.17 -2.55 -8.59
N GLU A 76 -12.74 -3.60 -9.30
CA GLU A 76 -11.88 -4.66 -8.75
C GLU A 76 -10.53 -4.14 -8.24
N ARG A 77 -9.96 -3.15 -8.92
CA ARG A 77 -8.67 -2.52 -8.59
C ARG A 77 -8.73 -1.72 -7.29
N GLN A 78 -9.75 -0.88 -7.14
CA GLN A 78 -9.99 -0.17 -5.89
C GLN A 78 -10.27 -1.16 -4.75
N ARG A 79 -11.03 -2.23 -5.01
CA ARG A 79 -11.26 -3.29 -4.03
C ARG A 79 -9.99 -4.05 -3.65
N ALA A 80 -8.97 -4.11 -4.51
CA ALA A 80 -7.68 -4.69 -4.19
C ALA A 80 -6.97 -3.91 -3.09
N VAL A 81 -6.95 -2.58 -3.19
CA VAL A 81 -6.38 -1.71 -2.16
C VAL A 81 -7.16 -1.89 -0.86
N CYS A 82 -8.49 -1.85 -0.91
CA CYS A 82 -9.30 -2.10 0.29
C CYS A 82 -9.03 -3.48 0.91
N TYR A 83 -8.85 -4.52 0.09
CA TYR A 83 -8.49 -5.84 0.58
C TYR A 83 -7.13 -5.79 1.32
N ASP A 84 -6.11 -5.20 0.70
CA ASP A 84 -4.76 -5.12 1.25
C ASP A 84 -4.63 -4.20 2.48
N PHE A 85 -5.52 -3.22 2.66
CA PHE A 85 -5.43 -2.24 3.76
C PHE A 85 -6.49 -2.45 4.86
N ILE A 86 -7.55 -3.22 4.59
CA ILE A 86 -8.69 -3.41 5.51
C ILE A 86 -8.88 -4.89 5.84
N VAL A 87 -8.87 -5.78 4.85
CA VAL A 87 -9.13 -7.22 5.05
C VAL A 87 -7.89 -7.96 5.50
N ALA A 88 -6.78 -7.74 4.80
CA ALA A 88 -5.51 -8.42 5.02
C ALA A 88 -4.36 -7.40 5.18
N PRO A 89 -4.47 -6.43 6.12
CA PRO A 89 -3.42 -5.44 6.32
C PRO A 89 -2.11 -6.09 6.78
N PRO A 90 -0.97 -5.72 6.18
CA PRO A 90 0.34 -6.08 6.70
C PRO A 90 0.57 -5.44 8.08
N LYS A 91 1.46 -6.05 8.88
CA LYS A 91 1.76 -5.61 10.26
C LYS A 91 2.13 -4.11 10.36
N SER A 92 2.81 -3.55 9.35
CA SER A 92 3.17 -2.12 9.32
C SER A 92 1.96 -1.18 9.33
N LEU A 93 0.79 -1.65 8.88
CA LEU A 93 -0.44 -0.88 8.74
C LEU A 93 -1.47 -1.15 9.86
N THR A 94 -1.24 -2.15 10.72
CA THR A 94 -2.17 -2.45 11.83
C THR A 94 -1.97 -1.53 13.03
N LYS A 95 -0.86 -0.78 13.08
CA LYS A 95 -0.60 0.16 14.17
C LYS A 95 -1.51 1.39 14.11
N LYS A 96 -1.91 1.88 15.27
CA LYS A 96 -2.65 3.13 15.39
C LYS A 96 -1.80 4.29 14.88
N GLY A 97 -2.36 5.10 13.99
CA GLY A 97 -1.66 6.24 13.39
C GLY A 97 -0.71 5.86 12.26
N ALA A 98 -0.81 4.65 11.69
CA ALA A 98 0.00 4.28 10.51
C ALA A 98 -0.12 5.34 9.42
N ALA A 99 1.01 5.85 8.95
CA ALA A 99 1.07 6.87 7.91
C ALA A 99 1.14 6.22 6.53
N VAL A 100 0.23 6.58 5.63
CA VAL A 100 0.16 6.04 4.27
C VAL A 100 0.18 7.17 3.25
N ALA A 101 1.11 7.09 2.30
CA ALA A 101 1.16 7.99 1.15
C ALA A 101 0.32 7.38 0.01
N TYR A 102 -0.51 8.19 -0.65
CA TYR A 102 -1.32 7.75 -1.77
C TYR A 102 -1.06 8.62 -3.01
N PHE A 103 -0.32 8.07 -3.97
CA PHE A 103 -0.03 8.65 -5.27
C PHE A 103 -1.07 8.23 -6.33
N GLY A 104 -1.53 9.19 -7.13
CA GLY A 104 -2.62 9.00 -8.09
C GLY A 104 -3.98 8.73 -7.41
N PRO A 105 -4.40 9.53 -6.40
CA PRO A 105 -5.59 9.26 -5.62
C PRO A 105 -6.87 9.44 -6.43
N HIS A 106 -7.84 8.55 -6.24
CA HIS A 106 -9.21 8.74 -6.71
C HIS A 106 -10.09 9.25 -5.57
N ILE A 107 -10.71 10.42 -5.72
CA ILE A 107 -11.48 11.12 -4.66
C ILE A 107 -12.42 10.18 -3.89
N GLU A 108 -13.26 9.42 -4.60
CA GLU A 108 -14.23 8.53 -3.95
C GLU A 108 -13.57 7.34 -3.25
N HIS A 109 -12.45 6.85 -3.77
CA HIS A 109 -11.72 5.74 -3.16
C HIS A 109 -11.00 6.20 -1.89
N THR A 110 -10.41 7.39 -1.91
CA THR A 110 -9.81 8.02 -0.72
C THR A 110 -10.86 8.21 0.39
N LYS A 111 -12.07 8.69 0.06
CA LYS A 111 -13.15 8.82 1.06
C LYS A 111 -13.48 7.47 1.72
N LEU A 112 -13.59 6.40 0.92
CA LEU A 112 -13.86 5.05 1.42
C LEU A 112 -12.73 4.56 2.34
N LEU A 113 -11.47 4.70 1.92
CA LEU A 113 -10.31 4.31 2.75
C LEU A 113 -10.28 5.08 4.07
N ARG A 114 -10.43 6.41 4.05
CA ARG A 114 -10.48 7.24 5.27
C ARG A 114 -11.61 6.82 6.20
N SER A 115 -12.79 6.55 5.66
CA SER A 115 -13.94 6.11 6.45
C SER A 115 -13.73 4.72 7.04
N ALA A 116 -13.07 3.82 6.30
CA ALA A 116 -12.85 2.45 6.73
C ALA A 116 -11.66 2.28 7.69
N THR A 117 -10.70 3.20 7.64
CA THR A 117 -9.46 3.17 8.41
C THR A 117 -9.22 4.51 9.14
N PRO A 118 -10.12 4.93 10.06
CA PRO A 118 -10.02 6.26 10.70
C PRO A 118 -8.77 6.43 11.58
N ALA A 119 -8.12 5.32 11.96
CA ALA A 119 -6.86 5.34 12.70
C ALA A 119 -5.62 5.47 11.79
N MET A 120 -5.77 5.39 10.46
CA MET A 120 -4.69 5.50 9.48
C MET A 120 -4.59 6.94 8.98
N HIS A 121 -3.39 7.50 8.99
CA HIS A 121 -3.12 8.82 8.44
C HIS A 121 -2.84 8.72 6.94
N LEU A 122 -3.87 8.89 6.12
CA LEU A 122 -3.76 8.88 4.67
C LEU A 122 -3.41 10.29 4.15
N GLN A 123 -2.25 10.43 3.50
CA GLN A 123 -1.83 11.64 2.81
C GLN A 123 -1.85 11.42 1.29
N GLU A 124 -2.52 12.32 0.57
CA GLU A 124 -2.68 12.25 -0.87
C GLU A 124 -1.61 13.07 -1.58
N PHE A 125 -1.05 12.53 -2.66
CA PHE A 125 -0.04 13.16 -3.52
C PHE A 125 -0.42 13.01 -4.99
N ASP A 126 -0.23 14.07 -5.77
CA ASP A 126 -0.46 14.03 -7.22
C ASP A 126 0.43 15.05 -7.94
N TYR A 127 0.78 14.78 -9.20
CA TYR A 127 1.56 15.71 -10.04
C TYR A 127 0.71 16.84 -10.65
N PHE A 128 -0.61 16.83 -10.40
CA PHE A 128 -1.59 17.77 -10.92
C PHE A 128 -1.60 17.80 -12.46
N ALA A 129 -1.46 16.61 -13.05
CA ALA A 129 -1.57 16.43 -14.49
C ALA A 129 -2.94 16.94 -14.99
N GLN A 130 -2.94 17.57 -16.16
CA GLN A 130 -4.15 18.15 -16.74
C GLN A 130 -5.21 17.06 -16.97
N GLY A 131 -6.45 17.31 -16.53
CA GLY A 131 -7.58 16.40 -16.73
C GLY A 131 -7.89 15.49 -15.53
N TYR A 132 -7.05 15.51 -14.50
CA TYR A 132 -7.29 14.78 -13.25
C TYR A 132 -7.99 15.66 -12.22
N ARG A 133 -8.79 15.03 -11.35
CA ARG A 133 -9.50 15.70 -10.26
C ARG A 133 -8.90 15.26 -8.94
N ASN A 134 -8.46 16.25 -8.15
CA ASN A 134 -7.83 16.04 -6.86
C ASN A 134 -8.71 16.56 -5.72
N SER A 135 -8.51 16.03 -4.52
CA SER A 135 -9.17 16.59 -3.33
C SER A 135 -8.49 17.91 -2.95
N PRO A 136 -9.15 18.81 -2.20
CA PRO A 136 -8.52 20.05 -1.73
C PRO A 136 -7.30 19.83 -0.83
N THR A 137 -7.13 18.61 -0.29
CA THR A 137 -6.05 18.21 0.61
C THR A 137 -4.92 17.45 -0.09
N THR A 138 -5.02 17.20 -1.39
CA THR A 138 -3.96 16.56 -2.17
C THR A 138 -2.75 17.49 -2.27
N VAL A 139 -1.58 16.98 -1.92
CA VAL A 139 -0.31 17.71 -2.02
C VAL A 139 0.26 17.54 -3.43
N HIS A 140 0.70 18.63 -4.03
CA HIS A 140 1.41 18.58 -5.31
C HIS A 140 2.83 18.03 -5.08
N ALA A 141 3.13 16.87 -5.69
CA ALA A 141 4.44 16.24 -5.61
C ALA A 141 4.73 15.37 -6.85
N ASP A 142 5.98 15.37 -7.30
CA ASP A 142 6.49 14.39 -8.25
C ASP A 142 6.98 13.18 -7.45
N VAL A 143 6.61 11.95 -7.86
CA VAL A 143 7.10 10.74 -7.20
C VAL A 143 8.62 10.55 -7.34
N GLN A 144 9.24 11.26 -8.29
CA GLN A 144 10.70 11.33 -8.46
C GLN A 144 11.38 12.34 -7.53
N ASP A 145 10.63 13.13 -6.77
CA ASP A 145 11.14 14.13 -5.83
C ASP A 145 10.10 14.36 -4.72
N ILE A 146 9.99 13.39 -3.81
CA ILE A 146 8.93 13.37 -2.80
C ILE A 146 9.32 14.34 -1.68
N PRO A 147 8.57 15.43 -1.43
CA PRO A 147 8.95 16.51 -0.52
C PRO A 147 8.69 16.15 0.96
N LEU A 148 9.21 14.99 1.39
CA LEU A 148 8.97 14.37 2.68
C LEU A 148 10.27 13.82 3.23
N SER A 149 10.38 13.76 4.55
CA SER A 149 11.55 13.18 5.22
C SER A 149 11.65 11.68 4.97
N ASP A 150 12.87 11.18 5.09
CA ASP A 150 13.18 9.75 5.08
C ASP A 150 12.35 9.02 6.13
N GLU A 151 11.97 7.78 5.82
CA GLU A 151 11.27 6.89 6.75
C GLU A 151 10.03 7.52 7.44
N SER A 152 9.27 8.31 6.69
CA SER A 152 8.07 8.99 7.18
C SER A 152 6.80 8.15 7.05
N PHE A 153 6.75 7.18 6.13
CA PHE A 153 5.55 6.38 5.84
C PHE A 153 5.68 4.90 6.21
N ASP A 154 4.56 4.33 6.64
CA ASP A 154 4.38 2.91 6.95
C ASP A 154 3.86 2.13 5.75
N GLY A 155 3.21 2.83 4.82
CA GLY A 155 2.89 2.29 3.52
C GLY A 155 2.73 3.32 2.41
N ILE A 156 2.75 2.82 1.17
CA ILE A 156 2.53 3.58 -0.05
C ILE A 156 1.45 2.87 -0.87
N ILE A 157 0.50 3.65 -1.38
CA ILE A 157 -0.41 3.27 -2.45
C ILE A 157 0.00 4.07 -3.67
N ILE A 158 0.29 3.40 -4.79
CA ILE A 158 0.63 4.06 -6.04
C ILE A 158 -0.09 3.37 -7.19
N LEU A 159 -1.04 4.08 -7.80
CA LEU A 159 -1.94 3.53 -8.81
C LEU A 159 -1.83 4.31 -10.11
N HIS A 160 -1.46 3.63 -11.20
CA HIS A 160 -1.42 4.20 -12.54
C HIS A 160 -0.54 5.45 -12.65
N VAL A 161 0.64 5.40 -12.02
CA VAL A 161 1.61 6.51 -12.02
C VAL A 161 2.91 6.12 -12.73
N LEU A 162 3.48 4.94 -12.48
CA LEU A 162 4.86 4.62 -12.90
C LEU A 162 5.01 4.48 -14.43
N GLU A 163 3.93 4.21 -15.15
CA GLU A 163 3.89 4.23 -16.63
C GLU A 163 4.07 5.65 -17.21
N HIS A 164 3.89 6.70 -16.40
CA HIS A 164 4.01 8.10 -16.79
C HIS A 164 5.30 8.76 -16.28
N VAL A 165 6.13 8.02 -15.52
CA VAL A 165 7.33 8.56 -14.87
C VAL A 165 8.56 8.42 -15.76
N PRO A 166 9.24 9.53 -16.16
CA PRO A 166 10.45 9.49 -16.99
C PRO A 166 11.61 8.69 -16.41
N ASN A 167 11.83 8.79 -15.09
CA ASN A 167 12.89 8.09 -14.38
C ASN A 167 12.32 7.16 -13.30
N LEU A 168 11.96 5.95 -13.72
CA LEU A 168 11.44 4.90 -12.84
C LEU A 168 12.38 4.60 -11.67
N ASP A 169 13.69 4.54 -11.93
CA ASP A 169 14.70 4.23 -10.91
C ASP A 169 14.72 5.28 -9.80
N LYS A 170 14.67 6.57 -10.18
CA LYS A 170 14.56 7.69 -9.22
C LYS A 170 13.26 7.63 -8.42
N ALA A 171 12.13 7.33 -9.06
CA ALA A 171 10.86 7.21 -8.34
C ALA A 171 10.84 6.06 -7.33
N ILE A 172 11.40 4.89 -7.69
CA ILE A 172 11.52 3.76 -6.75
C ILE A 172 12.52 4.09 -5.64
N SER A 173 13.61 4.78 -5.95
CA SER A 173 14.58 5.26 -4.94
C SER A 173 13.92 6.19 -3.92
N GLU A 174 13.13 7.18 -4.38
CA GLU A 174 12.38 8.09 -3.53
C GLU A 174 11.32 7.36 -2.69
N MET A 175 10.59 6.42 -3.28
CA MET A 175 9.66 5.56 -2.52
C MET A 175 10.41 4.76 -1.43
N SER A 176 11.58 4.20 -1.74
CA SER A 176 12.44 3.51 -0.76
C SER A 176 12.92 4.43 0.35
N ARG A 177 13.28 5.67 0.02
CA ARG A 177 13.72 6.69 0.99
C ARG A 177 12.63 7.04 1.99
N VAL A 178 11.41 7.34 1.51
CA VAL A 178 10.32 7.84 2.38
C VAL A 178 9.60 6.73 3.15
N ILE A 179 9.65 5.48 2.69
CA ILE A 179 9.03 4.36 3.39
C ILE A 179 9.96 3.79 4.46
N LYS A 180 9.42 3.53 5.65
CA LYS A 180 10.15 2.87 6.75
C LYS A 180 10.50 1.43 6.38
N SER A 181 11.56 0.89 6.97
CA SER A 181 11.81 -0.55 6.88
C SER A 181 10.63 -1.37 7.43
N GLY A 182 10.34 -2.48 6.75
CA GLY A 182 9.12 -3.26 6.96
C GLY A 182 7.84 -2.59 6.42
N GLY A 183 7.93 -1.38 5.86
CA GLY A 183 6.81 -0.68 5.27
C GLY A 183 6.32 -1.33 3.96
N PHE A 184 5.04 -1.14 3.67
CA PHE A 184 4.32 -1.84 2.62
C PHE A 184 4.00 -0.97 1.40
N ILE A 185 4.24 -1.46 0.19
CA ILE A 185 3.82 -0.80 -1.06
C ILE A 185 2.75 -1.66 -1.74
N HIS A 186 1.59 -1.05 -1.95
CA HIS A 186 0.61 -1.50 -2.93
C HIS A 186 0.77 -0.70 -4.21
N HIS A 187 1.14 -1.41 -5.26
CA HIS A 187 1.44 -0.82 -6.55
C HIS A 187 0.56 -1.44 -7.64
N GLU A 188 -0.06 -0.58 -8.45
CA GLU A 188 -0.72 -0.99 -9.70
C GLU A 188 -0.19 -0.14 -10.86
N THR A 189 0.58 -0.77 -11.73
CA THR A 189 0.98 -0.22 -13.05
C THR A 189 0.81 -1.34 -14.05
N PRO A 190 0.21 -1.10 -15.22
CA PRO A 190 0.08 -2.11 -16.25
C PRO A 190 1.44 -2.72 -16.59
N CYS A 191 1.53 -4.04 -16.45
CA CYS A 191 2.69 -4.82 -16.85
C CYS A 191 2.27 -6.00 -17.73
N TYR A 192 3.21 -6.56 -18.49
CA TYR A 192 2.91 -7.56 -19.52
C TYR A 192 3.64 -8.87 -19.24
N TYR A 193 2.95 -9.85 -18.66
CA TYR A 193 3.50 -11.18 -18.35
C TYR A 193 3.92 -11.96 -19.60
N ASP A 194 3.13 -11.89 -20.68
CA ASP A 194 3.42 -12.61 -21.93
C ASP A 194 4.71 -12.13 -22.61
N LEU A 195 5.22 -10.97 -22.21
CA LEU A 195 6.46 -10.38 -22.73
C LEU A 195 7.66 -10.60 -21.79
N ASP A 196 7.48 -11.23 -20.63
CA ASP A 196 8.54 -11.45 -19.64
C ASP A 196 9.73 -12.25 -20.21
N SER A 197 9.48 -13.14 -21.18
CA SER A 197 10.52 -13.92 -21.87
C SER A 197 11.19 -13.16 -23.03
N LEU A 198 10.66 -12.01 -23.42
CA LEU A 198 11.04 -11.31 -24.65
C LEU A 198 11.95 -10.11 -24.40
N THR A 199 11.89 -9.46 -23.22
CA THR A 199 12.77 -8.32 -22.92
C THR A 199 12.93 -8.02 -21.43
N GLU A 200 14.13 -7.58 -21.06
CA GLU A 200 14.47 -7.05 -19.73
C GLU A 200 14.57 -5.51 -19.72
N SER A 201 14.05 -4.83 -20.73
CA SER A 201 14.10 -3.36 -20.85
C SER A 201 12.70 -2.74 -20.99
N PRO A 202 12.50 -1.48 -20.58
CA PRO A 202 11.25 -0.77 -20.80
C PRO A 202 10.90 -0.73 -22.28
N LEU A 203 9.61 -0.90 -22.57
CA LEU A 203 9.06 -0.76 -23.89
C LEU A 203 8.91 0.74 -24.20
N LYS A 204 9.89 1.32 -24.91
CA LYS A 204 9.91 2.74 -25.30
C LYS A 204 8.83 3.06 -26.35
N ASN A 205 8.35 4.30 -26.35
CA ASN A 205 7.28 4.83 -27.21
C ASN A 205 5.89 4.23 -26.97
N GLY A 206 5.62 3.78 -25.75
CA GLY A 206 4.36 3.10 -25.43
C GLY A 206 4.07 2.06 -26.49
N LEU A 207 5.02 1.13 -26.76
CA LEU A 207 4.73 -0.03 -27.60
C LEU A 207 3.39 -0.54 -27.09
N LYS A 208 2.37 -0.33 -27.92
CA LYS A 208 1.02 -0.69 -27.58
C LYS A 208 1.15 -2.14 -27.13
N PRO A 209 0.64 -2.50 -25.93
CA PRO A 209 0.60 -3.90 -25.58
C PRO A 209 0.15 -4.71 -26.79
N PRO A 210 0.62 -5.96 -26.99
CA PRO A 210 -0.22 -6.89 -27.73
C PRO A 210 -1.58 -6.84 -27.03
N SER A 211 -2.51 -6.19 -27.72
CA SER A 211 -3.51 -5.35 -27.08
C SER A 211 -4.48 -6.05 -26.10
N ASN A 212 -5.04 -7.20 -26.35
CA ASN A 212 -5.21 -8.33 -25.45
C ASN A 212 -5.19 -8.17 -23.89
N PHE A 213 -6.12 -7.45 -23.25
CA PHE A 213 -6.49 -7.70 -21.83
C PHE A 213 -7.11 -9.12 -21.62
N PHE A 214 -7.14 -9.97 -22.66
CA PHE A 214 -7.61 -11.37 -22.68
C PHE A 214 -7.06 -12.18 -23.88
N GLY A 215 -5.85 -11.92 -24.36
CA GLY A 215 -5.31 -12.72 -25.49
C GLY A 215 -5.80 -12.39 -26.91
N GLU A 216 -6.57 -11.32 -27.17
CA GLU A 216 -6.81 -10.82 -28.56
C GLU A 216 -6.52 -9.33 -28.80
N VAL A 217 -5.91 -9.01 -29.95
CA VAL A 217 -5.49 -7.66 -30.33
C VAL A 217 -6.72 -6.74 -30.31
N GLN A 218 -6.82 -5.83 -29.33
CA GLN A 218 -7.63 -4.63 -29.45
C GLN A 218 -6.98 -3.75 -30.53
N ASP A 219 -7.19 -4.16 -31.78
CA ASP A 219 -7.01 -3.31 -32.93
C ASP A 219 -7.91 -2.09 -32.75
N CYS A 220 -7.33 -1.00 -32.26
CA CYS A 220 -8.05 0.26 -32.08
C CYS A 220 -8.64 0.77 -33.40
N GLU A 221 -8.15 0.31 -34.55
CA GLU A 221 -8.72 0.66 -35.85
C GLU A 221 -10.10 0.05 -36.09
N LYS A 222 -10.43 -1.06 -35.41
CA LYS A 222 -11.75 -1.71 -35.48
C LYS A 222 -12.88 -0.89 -34.86
N TYR A 223 -12.55 0.08 -34.01
CA TYR A 223 -13.54 0.96 -33.37
C TYR A 223 -13.71 2.27 -34.15
N ARG A 224 -14.91 2.85 -34.10
CA ARG A 224 -15.17 4.17 -34.69
C ARG A 224 -14.26 5.22 -34.05
N LYS A 225 -13.80 6.18 -34.84
CA LYS A 225 -12.77 7.16 -34.43
C LYS A 225 -13.18 7.94 -33.17
N GLU A 226 -14.47 8.19 -32.99
CA GLU A 226 -15.05 8.83 -31.81
C GLU A 226 -14.98 7.94 -30.55
N ASP A 227 -15.18 6.64 -30.70
CA ASP A 227 -15.21 5.67 -29.59
C ASP A 227 -13.80 5.25 -29.16
N ARG A 228 -12.80 5.34 -30.04
CA ARG A 228 -11.38 5.06 -29.75
C ARG A 228 -10.88 5.84 -28.52
N LYS A 229 -11.35 7.08 -28.36
CA LYS A 229 -11.02 7.94 -27.21
C LYS A 229 -11.49 7.37 -25.87
N GLY A 230 -12.49 6.49 -25.82
CA GLY A 230 -12.98 5.84 -24.60
C GLY A 230 -12.41 4.44 -24.36
N ILE A 231 -12.05 3.74 -25.45
CA ILE A 231 -11.68 2.31 -25.44
C ILE A 231 -10.18 2.11 -25.35
N CYS A 232 -9.39 2.95 -26.05
CA CYS A 232 -7.95 2.80 -26.19
C CYS A 232 -7.16 3.75 -25.28
N ARG A 233 -7.70 4.11 -24.10
CA ARG A 233 -7.19 5.16 -23.20
C ARG A 233 -5.91 4.77 -22.43
N GLN A 234 -4.80 4.63 -23.15
CA GLN A 234 -3.44 4.57 -22.58
C GLN A 234 -2.45 5.40 -23.43
N HIS A 235 -2.93 6.50 -24.04
CA HIS A 235 -2.12 7.31 -24.96
C HIS A 235 -1.09 8.21 -24.26
N ASP A 236 -1.27 8.41 -22.96
CA ASP A 236 -0.43 9.21 -22.07
C ASP A 236 0.64 8.37 -21.36
N HIS A 237 0.63 7.04 -21.51
CA HIS A 237 1.70 6.18 -21.02
C HIS A 237 2.99 6.52 -21.77
N LEU A 238 4.03 6.90 -21.02
CA LEU A 238 5.37 7.08 -21.58
C LEU A 238 6.06 5.72 -21.77
N PHE A 239 5.76 4.76 -20.89
CA PHE A 239 6.42 3.46 -20.83
C PHE A 239 5.44 2.30 -20.65
N GLY A 240 5.82 1.16 -21.22
CA GLY A 240 5.27 -0.15 -20.88
C GLY A 240 6.33 -1.02 -20.23
N TYR A 241 5.95 -1.85 -19.26
CA TYR A 241 6.88 -2.71 -18.52
C TYR A 241 6.47 -4.18 -18.63
N THR A 242 7.43 -5.08 -18.68
CA THR A 242 7.18 -6.49 -18.35
C THR A 242 7.01 -6.60 -16.83
N CYS A 243 6.27 -7.60 -16.36
CA CYS A 243 6.02 -7.73 -14.92
C CYS A 243 7.30 -8.10 -14.17
N ASN A 244 8.16 -8.91 -14.78
CA ASN A 244 9.49 -9.21 -14.25
C ASN A 244 10.41 -7.99 -14.21
N TYR A 245 10.40 -7.13 -15.23
CA TYR A 245 11.20 -5.90 -15.22
C TYR A 245 10.80 -5.00 -14.06
N LEU A 246 9.50 -4.74 -13.91
CA LEU A 246 9.00 -3.85 -12.87
C LEU A 246 9.27 -4.42 -11.47
N LYS A 247 9.04 -5.72 -11.28
CA LYS A 247 9.38 -6.41 -10.02
C LYS A 247 10.87 -6.30 -9.69
N LYS A 248 11.76 -6.63 -10.64
CA LYS A 248 13.22 -6.51 -10.47
C LYS A 248 13.64 -5.07 -10.14
N ALA A 249 12.99 -4.07 -10.74
CA ALA A 249 13.26 -2.67 -10.45
C ALA A 249 13.02 -2.35 -8.97
N PHE A 250 11.91 -2.79 -8.39
CA PHE A 250 11.70 -2.66 -6.93
C PHE A 250 12.72 -3.47 -6.12
N GLU A 251 13.02 -4.71 -6.52
CA GLU A 251 13.96 -5.57 -5.78
C GLU A 251 15.39 -4.98 -5.71
N ASN A 252 15.82 -4.28 -6.76
CA ASN A 252 17.10 -3.55 -6.79
C ASN A 252 17.17 -2.42 -5.74
N HIS A 253 16.02 -1.88 -5.34
CA HIS A 253 15.88 -0.83 -4.32
C HIS A 253 15.54 -1.37 -2.92
N LYS A 254 16.01 -2.60 -2.64
CA LYS A 254 15.87 -3.27 -1.34
C LYS A 254 14.42 -3.55 -0.94
N PHE A 255 13.55 -3.80 -1.92
CA PHE A 255 12.23 -4.35 -1.65
C PHE A 255 12.24 -5.89 -1.77
N ASP A 256 11.43 -6.54 -0.95
CA ASP A 256 11.02 -7.92 -1.16
C ASP A 256 9.60 -7.91 -1.75
N CYS A 257 9.46 -8.40 -2.97
CA CYS A 257 8.22 -8.25 -3.75
C CYS A 257 7.60 -9.60 -4.08
N SER A 258 6.31 -9.73 -3.80
CA SER A 258 5.56 -10.96 -4.02
C SER A 258 4.19 -10.66 -4.63
N TYR A 259 3.71 -11.60 -5.43
CA TYR A 259 2.32 -11.55 -5.89
C TYR A 259 1.40 -11.93 -4.74
N PRO A 260 0.27 -11.22 -4.57
CA PRO A 260 -0.68 -11.53 -3.52
C PRO A 260 -1.27 -12.93 -3.73
N ASP A 261 -1.28 -13.75 -2.69
CA ASP A 261 -1.93 -15.07 -2.71
C ASP A 261 -3.45 -14.91 -2.65
N ILE A 262 -4.04 -14.62 -3.82
CA ILE A 262 -5.47 -14.41 -3.98
C ILE A 262 -6.01 -15.61 -4.76
N THR A 263 -6.52 -16.57 -4.00
CA THR A 263 -7.24 -17.72 -4.54
C THR A 263 -8.49 -17.27 -5.28
N GLN A 264 -9.04 -18.15 -6.14
CA GLN A 264 -10.29 -17.85 -6.83
C GLN A 264 -11.43 -17.59 -5.84
N ASP A 265 -11.45 -18.26 -4.69
CA ASP A 265 -12.46 -18.04 -3.65
C ASP A 265 -12.36 -16.64 -3.04
N ILE A 266 -11.13 -16.15 -2.79
CA ILE A 266 -10.90 -14.78 -2.32
C ILE A 266 -11.31 -13.78 -3.40
N ALA A 267 -10.91 -14.03 -4.65
CA ALA A 267 -11.28 -13.20 -5.79
C ALA A 267 -12.80 -13.08 -5.95
N ASP A 268 -13.51 -14.21 -5.92
CA ASP A 268 -14.96 -14.26 -6.02
C ASP A 268 -15.62 -13.57 -4.84
N ARG A 269 -15.17 -13.86 -3.61
CA ARG A 269 -15.74 -13.29 -2.38
C ARG A 269 -15.61 -11.76 -2.34
N TYR A 270 -14.42 -11.23 -2.62
CA TYR A 270 -14.15 -9.79 -2.48
C TYR A 270 -14.23 -9.00 -3.79
N GLY A 271 -14.49 -9.68 -4.91
CA GLY A 271 -14.56 -9.08 -6.24
C GLY A 271 -13.24 -8.45 -6.63
N VAL A 272 -12.12 -9.05 -6.23
CA VAL A 272 -10.76 -8.63 -6.60
C VAL A 272 -10.28 -9.53 -7.74
N VAL A 273 -9.44 -9.01 -8.64
CA VAL A 273 -8.90 -9.88 -9.71
C VAL A 273 -7.74 -10.70 -9.15
N PRO A 274 -7.70 -12.03 -9.34
CA PRO A 274 -6.68 -12.89 -8.73
C PRO A 274 -5.29 -12.68 -9.33
N GLN A 275 -5.20 -12.37 -10.63
CA GLN A 275 -3.92 -12.15 -11.31
C GLN A 275 -3.98 -11.03 -12.34
N ILE A 276 -3.52 -9.84 -11.97
CA ILE A 276 -3.11 -8.81 -12.93
C ILE A 276 -2.26 -7.75 -12.23
N ASN A 277 -1.08 -7.51 -12.80
CA ASN A 277 -0.37 -6.22 -12.80
C ASN A 277 -0.15 -5.55 -11.45
N ARG A 278 -0.18 -6.35 -10.39
CA ARG A 278 0.05 -5.91 -9.02
C ARG A 278 0.87 -6.95 -8.31
N PHE A 279 2.00 -6.51 -7.80
CA PHE A 279 2.74 -7.20 -6.77
C PHE A 279 2.79 -6.25 -5.58
N ARG A 280 2.91 -6.84 -4.40
CA ARG A 280 3.15 -6.11 -3.17
C ARG A 280 4.65 -6.09 -2.92
N CYS A 281 5.15 -5.02 -2.34
CA CYS A 281 6.55 -4.93 -1.94
C CYS A 281 6.65 -4.54 -0.47
N ILE A 282 7.57 -5.16 0.26
CA ILE A 282 7.93 -4.81 1.62
C ILE A 282 9.36 -4.27 1.59
N LYS A 283 9.60 -3.08 2.14
CA LYS A 283 10.98 -2.57 2.25
C LYS A 283 11.75 -3.50 3.18
N LYS A 284 12.83 -4.08 2.69
CA LYS A 284 13.71 -4.92 3.50
C LYS A 284 14.21 -4.12 4.69
N TRP A 285 14.38 -4.81 5.79
CA TRP A 285 15.13 -4.26 6.91
C TRP A 285 16.55 -4.05 6.41
N ASN A 286 17.04 -2.82 6.52
CA ASN A 286 18.42 -2.54 6.22
C ASN A 286 19.27 -3.34 7.20
N ASP A 287 20.23 -4.14 6.72
CA ASP A 287 21.20 -4.85 7.59
C ASP A 287 22.06 -3.85 8.41
N SER A 288 21.99 -2.55 8.08
CA SER A 288 22.56 -1.45 8.85
C SER A 288 21.54 -0.63 9.67
N LEU A 289 20.30 -1.14 9.86
CA LEU A 289 19.42 -0.63 10.91
C LEU A 289 20.06 -0.93 12.25
N ASN A 290 20.49 0.14 12.91
CA ASN A 290 20.85 0.05 14.30
C ASN A 290 19.56 -0.21 15.09
N PHE A 291 19.26 -1.48 15.38
CA PHE A 291 18.08 -1.90 16.12
C PHE A 291 17.95 -1.14 17.44
N LYS A 292 19.06 -0.71 18.07
CA LYS A 292 19.04 0.12 19.28
C LYS A 292 18.38 1.48 19.12
N LYS A 293 18.19 1.99 17.90
CA LYS A 293 17.43 3.23 17.67
C LYS A 293 15.92 3.03 17.70
N LEU A 294 15.45 1.78 17.73
CA LEU A 294 14.04 1.43 17.74
C LEU A 294 13.61 1.12 19.17
N TYR A 295 12.43 1.60 19.54
CA TYR A 295 11.73 1.09 20.72
C TYR A 295 11.35 -0.38 20.52
N TRP A 296 11.16 -1.11 21.60
CA TRP A 296 10.83 -2.53 21.62
C TRP A 296 9.60 -2.84 20.77
N THR A 297 8.58 -1.98 20.87
CA THR A 297 7.34 -2.06 20.09
C THR A 297 7.54 -1.85 18.57
N GLN A 298 8.69 -1.28 18.18
CA GLN A 298 9.08 -1.06 16.78
C GLN A 298 10.00 -2.15 16.24
N LEU A 299 10.59 -2.98 17.11
CA LEU A 299 11.28 -4.20 16.68
C LEU A 299 10.28 -5.18 16.07
N HIS A 300 10.64 -5.79 14.94
CA HIS A 300 9.86 -6.90 14.41
C HIS A 300 10.05 -8.16 15.27
N GLU A 301 9.11 -9.09 15.16
CA GLU A 301 9.04 -10.32 15.97
C GLU A 301 10.39 -11.06 16.06
N LYS A 302 11.06 -11.29 14.93
CA LYS A 302 12.39 -11.92 14.92
C LYS A 302 13.48 -11.15 15.69
N ALA A 303 13.43 -9.82 15.70
CA ALA A 303 14.37 -9.00 16.46
C ALA A 303 14.01 -8.98 17.94
N GLN A 304 12.72 -8.98 18.30
CA GLN A 304 12.28 -9.17 19.68
C GLN A 304 12.67 -10.55 20.21
N GLU A 305 12.52 -11.61 19.40
CA GLU A 305 12.95 -12.97 19.75
C GLU A 305 14.46 -13.06 19.94
N ALA A 306 15.23 -12.48 19.02
CA ALA A 306 16.68 -12.38 19.18
C ALA A 306 17.06 -11.58 20.44
N ALA A 307 16.38 -10.46 20.72
CA ALA A 307 16.66 -9.63 21.90
C ALA A 307 16.31 -10.38 23.19
N LYS A 308 15.16 -11.07 23.23
CA LYS A 308 14.76 -11.95 24.35
C LYS A 308 15.75 -13.09 24.57
N LEU A 309 16.27 -13.69 23.49
CA LEU A 309 17.30 -14.75 23.58
C LEU A 309 18.58 -14.24 24.25
N LEU A 310 18.92 -12.96 24.06
CA LEU A 310 20.06 -12.30 24.73
C LEU A 310 19.72 -11.80 26.15
N GLY A 311 18.48 -11.94 26.59
CA GLY A 311 18.02 -11.55 27.93
C GLY A 311 17.40 -10.15 28.03
N PHE A 312 17.12 -9.49 26.92
CA PHE A 312 16.39 -8.22 26.93
C PHE A 312 14.89 -8.44 27.11
N ASP A 313 14.27 -7.50 27.81
CA ASP A 313 12.83 -7.24 27.74
C ASP A 313 12.58 -5.80 27.25
N GLU A 314 11.30 -5.42 27.11
CA GLU A 314 10.89 -4.09 26.67
C GLU A 314 11.52 -2.97 27.51
N SER A 315 11.53 -3.13 28.83
CA SER A 315 12.07 -2.13 29.74
C SER A 315 13.58 -1.99 29.57
N LEU A 316 14.31 -3.10 29.49
CA LEU A 316 15.76 -3.08 29.35
C LEU A 316 16.19 -2.54 27.99
N TRP A 317 15.45 -2.88 26.94
CA TRP A 317 15.73 -2.41 25.59
C TRP A 317 15.51 -0.90 25.46
N ASP A 318 14.34 -0.41 25.87
CA ASP A 318 13.92 0.98 25.66
C ASP A 318 14.68 1.98 26.54
N ASN A 319 15.27 1.51 27.65
CA ASN A 319 16.10 2.32 28.54
C ASN A 319 17.60 2.14 28.28
N ASP A 320 18.01 1.52 27.16
CA ASP A 320 19.40 1.26 26.81
C ASP A 320 20.21 0.57 27.92
N SER A 321 19.56 -0.30 28.70
CA SER A 321 20.18 -1.04 29.78
C SER A 321 21.04 -2.19 29.26
N THR A 322 22.00 -2.64 30.07
CA THR A 322 22.82 -3.79 29.75
C THR A 322 22.14 -5.09 30.21
N VAL A 323 22.53 -6.20 29.58
CA VAL A 323 22.11 -7.56 29.98
C VAL A 323 23.34 -8.39 30.35
N PRO A 324 23.21 -9.39 31.25
CA PRO A 324 24.37 -10.13 31.78
C PRO A 324 25.27 -10.80 30.74
N ILE A 325 24.72 -11.12 29.56
CA ILE A 325 25.46 -11.80 28.49
C ILE A 325 26.69 -11.01 28.02
N PHE A 326 26.67 -9.67 28.08
CA PHE A 326 27.79 -8.82 27.67
C PHE A 326 28.98 -8.85 28.63
N SER A 327 28.81 -9.40 29.84
CA SER A 327 29.91 -9.63 30.78
C SER A 327 30.71 -10.91 30.46
N MET A 328 30.25 -11.73 29.52
CA MET A 328 30.90 -12.97 29.10
C MET A 328 31.75 -12.74 27.84
N PRO A 329 32.86 -13.48 27.63
CA PRO A 329 33.60 -13.43 26.38
C PRO A 329 32.73 -13.86 25.20
N PHE A 330 32.77 -13.12 24.09
CA PHE A 330 31.95 -13.40 22.90
C PHE A 330 32.18 -14.83 22.37
N GLU A 331 33.42 -15.32 22.43
CA GLU A 331 33.82 -16.65 21.97
C GLU A 331 33.15 -17.77 22.78
N SER A 332 32.79 -17.50 24.05
CA SER A 332 32.15 -18.46 24.94
C SER A 332 30.65 -18.66 24.67
N LEU A 333 30.03 -17.80 23.87
CA LEU A 333 28.61 -17.89 23.56
C LEU A 333 28.27 -19.05 22.61
N GLY A 334 27.08 -19.63 22.79
CA GLY A 334 26.52 -20.62 21.87
C GLY A 334 26.22 -20.03 20.49
N ALA A 335 26.10 -20.90 19.47
CA ALA A 335 25.90 -20.46 18.08
C ALA A 335 24.64 -19.62 17.87
N GLU A 336 23.53 -19.97 18.54
CA GLU A 336 22.27 -19.22 18.46
C GLU A 336 22.40 -17.80 19.04
N MET A 337 23.07 -17.66 20.18
CA MET A 337 23.33 -16.35 20.81
C MET A 337 24.25 -15.50 19.94
N LYS A 338 25.33 -16.08 19.38
CA LYS A 338 26.21 -15.36 18.44
C LYS A 338 25.44 -14.87 17.21
N SER A 339 24.57 -15.71 16.67
CA SER A 339 23.70 -15.35 15.54
C SER A 339 22.76 -14.19 15.91
N ALA A 340 22.17 -14.21 17.12
CA ALA A 340 21.31 -13.14 17.61
C ALA A 340 22.07 -11.82 17.85
N VAL A 341 23.29 -11.86 18.41
CA VAL A 341 24.15 -10.67 18.59
C VAL A 341 24.44 -10.03 17.23
N ASN A 342 24.90 -10.83 16.26
CA ASN A 342 25.22 -10.34 14.92
C ASN A 342 23.99 -9.82 14.19
N TYR A 343 22.85 -10.51 14.34
CA TYR A 343 21.59 -10.09 13.74
C TYR A 343 21.10 -8.74 14.25
N LEU A 344 21.32 -8.45 15.54
CA LEU A 344 20.92 -7.19 16.17
C LEU A 344 21.99 -6.09 16.07
N GLY A 345 23.18 -6.40 15.55
CA GLY A 345 24.30 -5.46 15.47
C GLY A 345 24.84 -5.04 16.83
N LEU A 346 24.94 -5.98 17.80
CA LEU A 346 25.33 -5.71 19.19
C LEU A 346 26.77 -6.15 19.53
N GLU A 347 27.60 -6.44 18.54
CA GLU A 347 28.97 -6.96 18.71
C GLU A 347 29.86 -6.01 19.52
N SER A 348 29.70 -4.70 19.35
CA SER A 348 30.52 -3.68 20.01
C SER A 348 30.42 -3.70 21.55
N TYR A 349 29.29 -4.16 22.10
CA TYR A 349 29.10 -4.27 23.55
C TYR A 349 30.07 -5.28 24.20
N PHE A 350 30.58 -6.26 23.44
CA PHE A 350 31.59 -7.22 23.91
C PHE A 350 33.03 -6.69 23.82
N GLU A 351 33.25 -5.61 23.06
CA GLU A 351 34.55 -4.93 22.97
C GLU A 351 34.68 -3.90 24.10
N GLU A 352 33.62 -3.14 24.37
CA GLU A 352 33.54 -2.19 25.48
C GLU A 352 33.65 -2.88 26.85
N ALA A 353 33.05 -4.06 27.03
CA ALA A 353 33.17 -4.84 28.26
C ALA A 353 34.60 -5.31 28.55
N ARG A 354 35.39 -5.61 27.51
CA ARG A 354 36.81 -5.97 27.63
C ARG A 354 37.68 -4.80 28.07
N GLN A 355 37.41 -3.60 27.53
CA GLN A 355 38.16 -2.39 27.89
C GLN A 355 37.87 -1.88 29.31
N ASN A 356 36.71 -2.22 29.88
CA ASN A 356 36.34 -1.86 31.25
C ASN A 356 36.79 -2.89 32.31
N GLN A 357 37.43 -4.00 31.89
CA GLN A 357 37.98 -5.04 32.77
C GLN A 357 39.52 -5.02 32.87
N GLU A 358 40.19 -4.23 32.02
CA GLU A 358 41.62 -3.86 32.13
C GLU A 358 41.77 -2.53 32.89
#